data_AF-A0A3S3RWW6-F1
#
_entry.id   AF-A0A3S3RWW6-F1
#
_cell.length_a   1.000
_cell.length_b   1.000
_cell.length_c   1.000
_cell.angle_alpha   90.00
_cell.angle_beta   90.00
_cell.angle_gamma   90.00
#
_symmetry.space_group_name_H-M   'P 1'
#
loop_
_entity.id
_entity.type
_entity.pdbx_description
1 polymer ?
#
loop_
_entity_poly.entity_id
_entity_poly.type
_entity_poly.pdbx_seq_one_letter_code
_entity_poly.pdbx_strand_id
1 'polypeptide(L)'
;MIFLLLIFLVFEIVHINGCGYREQINDRIVGGRAARRNEFPWTVALERFDGDEFVHFCGATILSERWLITAAHCLYGRNLKDIRGVLGITELNHKDGSTFITKFSKAYVHQAFSYTTLENDIALLYTEKEIPFSSSINAICLPKHNAEFSGKAIVSGWGVINEPTKDDESESESSEKLKVLEINLYSDYDCRSLLGRKFKDLIMICAGFIKGTADACQGDSGGPLEKVIDKRSYLIGIVSFGEGCGRELLPGIYTEVSYFIPWILKITNIKQDISKGDQSSKKANPSDHHFEVINRCSFTVWMSSLGNWGKSTPANGGFELGRDQRANFTVDKGWVGRFWGRTDCKSGRCSTGDCGKGRAGCQGAGGIPPATLVEMALDVDGVKDTYSISLIDGFNLPMEVKPIANTFRYTSNSNLDCKPAGCYRNINKYCPDELAIKRNKRIVACRSACLRFQSDQFCCRGTFAEQNQCLDEYSSTKYLTPFTEKCPDAKSLIFDNWSKVYSCKSDPVTHYEITFCPVN
;
A
#
# COMPACT_ATOMS: atom_id res chain seq x y z
N MET A 1 -36.40 -24.77 52.28
CA MET A 1 -35.37 -25.20 51.31
C MET A 1 -35.24 -24.09 50.27
N ILE A 2 -34.25 -23.23 50.45
CA ILE A 2 -33.94 -22.08 49.60
C ILE A 2 -33.08 -22.59 48.43
N PHE A 3 -33.52 -22.39 47.19
CA PHE A 3 -32.68 -22.57 46.01
C PHE A 3 -32.33 -21.19 45.47
N LEU A 4 -31.09 -20.76 45.69
CA LEU A 4 -30.48 -19.57 45.11
C LEU A 4 -30.17 -19.85 43.62
N LEU A 5 -30.82 -19.10 42.73
CA LEU A 5 -30.42 -18.96 41.33
C LEU A 5 -29.38 -17.84 41.24
N LEU A 6 -28.11 -18.20 41.14
CA LEU A 6 -27.02 -17.29 40.79
C LEU A 6 -27.03 -17.08 39.26
N ILE A 7 -27.57 -15.94 38.84
CA ILE A 7 -27.37 -15.41 37.48
C ILE A 7 -25.94 -14.87 37.42
N PHE A 8 -25.03 -15.63 36.80
CA PHE A 8 -23.73 -15.11 36.40
C PHE A 8 -23.91 -14.25 35.14
N LEU A 9 -24.03 -12.94 35.32
CA LEU A 9 -23.72 -11.97 34.26
C LEU A 9 -22.23 -12.06 33.98
N VAL A 10 -21.85 -12.78 32.92
CA VAL A 10 -20.50 -12.68 32.35
C VAL A 10 -20.43 -11.34 31.62
N PHE A 11 -20.06 -10.27 32.33
CA PHE A 11 -19.43 -9.13 31.67
C PHE A 11 -18.08 -9.64 31.18
N GLU A 12 -17.91 -9.79 29.87
CA GLU A 12 -16.57 -9.87 29.29
C GLU A 12 -15.85 -8.57 29.67
N ILE A 13 -14.92 -8.66 30.62
CA ILE A 13 -13.95 -7.62 30.88
C ILE A 13 -13.05 -7.59 29.65
N VAL A 14 -13.39 -6.71 28.69
CA VAL A 14 -12.48 -6.34 27.60
C VAL A 14 -11.17 -5.92 28.27
N HIS A 15 -10.11 -6.70 28.06
CA HIS A 15 -8.80 -6.34 28.56
C HIS A 15 -8.33 -5.07 27.84
N ILE A 16 -8.43 -3.92 28.51
CA ILE A 16 -8.03 -2.57 28.04
C ILE A 16 -6.48 -2.44 27.92
N ASN A 17 -5.72 -3.50 28.20
CA ASN A 17 -4.25 -3.50 28.17
C ASN A 17 -3.65 -3.70 26.76
N GLY A 18 -4.27 -3.13 25.72
CA GLY A 18 -3.76 -3.29 24.36
C GLY A 18 -4.14 -2.12 23.44
N CYS A 19 -3.32 -1.95 22.40
CA CYS A 19 -3.52 -0.91 21.39
C CYS A 19 -4.56 -1.29 20.33
N GLY A 20 -5.10 -0.27 19.66
CA GLY A 20 -5.88 -0.39 18.43
C GLY A 20 -7.30 -0.94 18.61
N TYR A 21 -7.79 -1.01 19.85
CA TYR A 21 -9.16 -1.43 20.15
C TYR A 21 -10.12 -0.25 20.07
N ARG A 22 -11.19 -0.42 19.29
CA ARG A 22 -12.34 0.50 19.19
C ARG A 22 -13.64 -0.28 19.14
N GLU A 23 -14.74 0.35 19.54
CA GLU A 23 -16.08 -0.24 19.37
C GLU A 23 -16.38 -0.42 17.87
N GLN A 24 -16.55 -1.68 17.44
CA GLN A 24 -16.83 -2.04 16.06
C GLN A 24 -18.32 -1.85 15.79
N ILE A 25 -18.69 -0.71 15.20
CA ILE A 25 -20.08 -0.45 14.82
C ILE A 25 -20.24 -0.72 13.33
N ASN A 26 -21.19 -1.61 13.00
CA ASN A 26 -21.38 -2.22 11.68
C ASN A 26 -22.06 -1.27 10.67
N ASP A 27 -21.59 -0.01 10.58
CA ASP A 27 -22.08 1.00 9.64
C ASP A 27 -20.99 1.41 8.66
N ARG A 28 -21.34 1.41 7.37
CA ARG A 28 -20.46 1.83 6.29
C ARG A 28 -20.19 3.33 6.37
N ILE A 29 -18.92 3.73 6.42
CA ILE A 29 -18.51 5.15 6.37
C ILE A 29 -18.46 5.56 4.89
N VAL A 30 -19.37 6.44 4.45
CA VAL A 30 -19.42 6.96 3.06
C VAL A 30 -19.61 8.47 3.11
N GLY A 31 -18.78 9.24 2.40
CA GLY A 31 -18.96 10.68 2.24
C GLY A 31 -18.62 11.55 3.46
N GLY A 32 -18.00 10.96 4.48
CA GLY A 32 -17.69 11.63 5.74
C GLY A 32 -18.89 11.67 6.68
N ARG A 33 -18.69 11.40 7.97
CA ARG A 33 -19.74 11.54 8.99
C ARG A 33 -19.18 12.02 10.31
N ALA A 34 -20.06 12.49 11.19
CA ALA A 34 -19.69 12.68 12.59
C ALA A 34 -19.26 11.34 13.20
N ALA A 35 -18.15 11.37 13.93
CA ALA A 35 -17.70 10.25 14.73
C ALA A 35 -18.66 10.04 15.90
N ARG A 36 -18.88 8.79 16.27
CA ARG A 36 -19.62 8.47 17.49
C ARG A 36 -18.71 8.61 18.69
N ARG A 37 -19.32 8.81 19.86
CA ARG A 37 -18.61 8.76 21.14
C ARG A 37 -17.81 7.45 21.23
N ASN A 38 -16.54 7.54 21.64
CA ASN A 38 -15.60 6.42 21.82
C ASN A 38 -15.16 5.70 20.54
N GLU A 39 -15.56 6.16 19.36
CA GLU A 39 -15.24 5.44 18.12
C GLU A 39 -13.76 5.48 17.74
N PHE A 40 -13.07 6.57 18.08
CA PHE A 40 -11.64 6.81 17.81
C PHE A 40 -10.91 7.25 19.10
N PRO A 41 -10.70 6.33 20.05
CA PRO A 41 -10.26 6.68 21.42
C PRO A 41 -8.80 7.17 21.49
N TRP A 42 -8.05 7.07 20.39
CA TRP A 42 -6.67 7.57 20.26
C TRP A 42 -6.56 8.98 19.70
N THR A 43 -7.65 9.57 19.21
CA THR A 43 -7.61 10.89 18.59
C THR A 43 -7.55 11.99 19.66
N VAL A 44 -6.60 12.92 19.51
CA VAL A 44 -6.34 13.99 20.48
C VAL A 44 -6.45 15.35 19.79
N ALA A 45 -7.14 16.30 20.41
CA ALA A 45 -7.12 17.70 19.99
C ALA A 45 -5.92 18.41 20.64
N LEU A 46 -5.06 19.03 19.83
CA LEU A 46 -4.04 19.94 20.30
C LEU A 46 -4.59 21.35 20.27
N GLU A 47 -4.62 21.98 21.44
CA GLU A 47 -5.09 23.34 21.61
C GLU A 47 -3.92 24.24 22.01
N ARG A 48 -3.92 25.46 21.48
CA ARG A 48 -2.95 26.49 21.82
C ARG A 48 -3.63 27.65 22.52
N PHE A 49 -2.96 28.24 23.50
CA PHE A 49 -3.38 29.51 24.08
C PHE A 49 -3.08 30.65 23.09
N ASP A 50 -4.07 31.45 22.74
CA ASP A 50 -3.94 32.57 21.80
C ASP A 50 -3.84 33.94 22.48
N GLY A 51 -4.08 34.00 23.79
CA GLY A 51 -4.09 35.21 24.59
C GLY A 51 -5.35 35.34 25.45
N ASP A 52 -6.46 34.80 24.97
CA ASP A 52 -7.76 34.84 25.63
C ASP A 52 -8.25 33.44 25.98
N GLU A 53 -8.16 32.50 25.05
CA GLU A 53 -8.64 31.13 25.22
C GLU A 53 -7.72 30.08 24.60
N PHE A 54 -8.09 28.80 24.79
CA PHE A 54 -7.41 27.69 24.15
C PHE A 54 -8.17 27.29 22.90
N VAL A 55 -7.53 27.42 21.74
CA VAL A 55 -8.14 27.14 20.43
C VAL A 55 -7.49 25.90 19.80
N HIS A 56 -8.32 25.01 19.27
CA HIS A 56 -7.87 23.84 18.50
C HIS A 56 -7.08 24.28 17.26
N PHE A 57 -5.92 23.67 17.03
CA PHE A 57 -5.10 24.02 15.87
C PHE A 57 -4.49 22.81 15.13
N CYS A 58 -4.36 21.66 15.80
CA CYS A 58 -3.83 20.42 15.22
C CYS A 58 -4.43 19.20 15.94
N GLY A 59 -4.36 18.03 15.31
CA GLY A 59 -4.54 16.74 15.94
C GLY A 59 -3.25 16.13 16.50
N ALA A 60 -3.41 15.10 17.32
CA ALA A 60 -2.37 14.16 17.70
C ALA A 60 -2.99 12.76 17.91
N THR A 61 -2.14 11.76 18.14
CA THR A 61 -2.57 10.37 18.35
C THR A 61 -1.89 9.74 19.55
N ILE A 62 -2.64 9.00 20.37
CA ILE A 62 -2.11 8.30 21.56
C ILE A 62 -1.32 7.05 21.16
N LEU A 63 -0.06 6.96 21.57
CA LEU A 63 0.80 5.79 21.37
C LEU A 63 0.95 4.91 22.63
N SER A 64 0.88 5.52 23.82
CA SER A 64 0.96 4.84 25.12
C SER A 64 0.45 5.78 26.22
N GLU A 65 0.54 5.36 27.48
CA GLU A 65 0.12 6.11 28.67
C GLU A 65 0.88 7.44 28.84
N ARG A 66 2.01 7.64 28.14
CA ARG A 66 2.82 8.87 28.24
C ARG A 66 3.21 9.51 26.93
N TRP A 67 2.92 8.86 25.80
CA TRP A 67 3.40 9.30 24.49
C TRP A 67 2.26 9.57 23.52
N LEU A 68 2.30 10.76 22.93
CA LEU A 68 1.50 11.10 21.75
C LEU A 68 2.43 11.33 20.55
N ILE A 69 1.87 11.19 19.36
CA ILE A 69 2.52 11.50 18.07
C ILE A 69 1.68 12.54 17.31
N THR A 70 2.34 13.44 16.59
CA THR A 70 1.71 14.48 15.77
C THR A 70 2.65 14.87 14.62
N ALA A 71 2.26 15.83 13.79
CA ALA A 71 3.09 16.41 12.76
C ALA A 71 4.13 17.38 13.36
N ALA A 72 5.32 17.45 12.77
CA ALA A 72 6.37 18.37 13.22
C ALA A 72 5.98 19.83 13.03
N HIS A 73 5.30 20.17 11.92
CA HIS A 73 4.86 21.53 11.65
C HIS A 73 3.87 22.07 12.68
N CYS A 74 3.15 21.19 13.40
CA CYS A 74 2.29 21.59 14.51
C CYS A 74 3.09 22.14 15.70
N LEU A 75 4.34 21.73 15.89
CA LEU A 75 5.16 22.11 17.05
C LEU A 75 6.33 23.03 16.71
N TYR A 76 6.78 23.04 15.45
CA TYR A 76 7.97 23.76 15.03
C TYR A 76 7.84 25.27 15.31
N GLY A 77 8.81 25.83 16.05
CA GLY A 77 8.82 27.25 16.42
C GLY A 77 7.79 27.67 17.46
N ARG A 78 7.02 26.74 18.04
CA ARG A 78 6.01 27.05 19.07
C ARG A 78 6.53 26.79 20.48
N ASN A 79 6.04 27.55 21.44
CA ASN A 79 6.30 27.34 22.85
C ASN A 79 5.39 26.24 23.40
N LEU A 80 6.00 25.17 23.92
CA LEU A 80 5.28 24.00 24.42
C LEU A 80 4.36 24.33 25.61
N LYS A 81 4.67 25.37 26.39
CA LYS A 81 3.86 25.78 27.56
C LYS A 81 2.47 26.29 27.18
N ASP A 82 2.34 26.77 25.96
CA ASP A 82 1.09 27.34 25.44
C ASP A 82 0.22 26.25 24.78
N ILE A 83 0.69 24.99 24.74
CA ILE A 83 0.03 23.87 24.08
C ILE A 83 -0.47 22.87 25.12
N ARG A 84 -1.71 22.39 24.95
CA ARG A 84 -2.29 21.27 25.71
C ARG A 84 -2.91 20.24 24.76
N GLY A 85 -2.98 18.99 25.21
CA GLY A 85 -3.75 17.94 24.56
C GLY A 85 -5.05 17.70 25.29
N VAL A 86 -6.15 17.55 24.54
CA VAL A 86 -7.48 17.20 25.05
C VAL A 86 -7.91 15.85 24.46
N LEU A 87 -8.15 14.89 25.35
CA LEU A 87 -8.39 13.49 25.04
C LEU A 87 -9.80 13.08 25.47
N GLY A 88 -10.35 12.05 24.83
CA GLY A 88 -11.65 11.49 25.21
C GLY A 88 -12.84 12.38 24.86
N ILE A 89 -12.68 13.23 23.86
CA ILE A 89 -13.71 14.15 23.36
C ILE A 89 -14.12 13.79 21.93
N THR A 90 -15.38 14.06 21.60
CA THR A 90 -15.87 14.16 20.24
C THR A 90 -16.26 15.58 19.87
N GLU A 91 -16.52 16.44 20.86
CA GLU A 91 -16.81 17.86 20.64
C GLU A 91 -15.73 18.78 21.23
N LEU A 92 -15.31 19.80 20.47
CA LEU A 92 -14.29 20.77 20.90
C LEU A 92 -14.75 21.64 22.09
N ASN A 93 -16.04 21.67 22.39
CA ASN A 93 -16.60 22.32 23.59
C ASN A 93 -16.43 21.50 24.89
N HIS A 94 -15.84 20.30 24.80
CA HIS A 94 -15.49 19.39 25.89
C HIS A 94 -16.68 18.85 26.72
N LYS A 95 -17.91 18.88 26.19
CA LYS A 95 -19.13 18.45 26.90
C LYS A 95 -19.37 16.94 26.95
N ASP A 96 -18.42 16.13 26.48
CA ASP A 96 -18.56 14.66 26.40
C ASP A 96 -18.59 13.96 27.77
N GLY A 97 -18.09 14.60 28.83
CA GLY A 97 -18.04 14.05 30.20
C GLY A 97 -16.90 13.06 30.47
N SER A 98 -16.11 12.70 29.45
CA SER A 98 -14.94 11.81 29.52
C SER A 98 -13.60 12.53 29.24
N THR A 99 -13.59 13.85 29.34
CA THR A 99 -12.48 14.71 28.93
C THR A 99 -11.26 14.57 29.85
N PHE A 100 -10.09 14.35 29.27
CA PHE A 100 -8.81 14.43 29.98
C PHE A 100 -7.89 15.46 29.32
N ILE A 101 -7.46 16.46 30.08
CA ILE A 101 -6.57 17.53 29.60
C ILE A 101 -5.16 17.28 30.12
N THR A 102 -4.19 17.28 29.22
CA THR A 102 -2.76 17.04 29.53
C THR A 102 -1.86 18.13 28.97
N LYS A 103 -0.79 18.44 29.71
CA LYS A 103 0.31 19.30 29.26
C LYS A 103 1.52 18.42 28.92
N PHE A 104 2.50 19.01 28.24
CA PHE A 104 3.68 18.30 27.75
C PHE A 104 4.95 18.78 28.43
N SER A 105 5.74 17.83 28.95
CA SER A 105 7.04 18.13 29.55
C SER A 105 8.16 18.15 28.52
N LYS A 106 8.01 17.41 27.40
CA LYS A 106 8.97 17.37 26.29
C LYS A 106 8.26 17.20 24.96
N ALA A 107 8.86 17.79 23.93
CA ALA A 107 8.52 17.58 22.52
C ALA A 107 9.79 17.17 21.75
N TYR A 108 9.67 16.20 20.85
CA TYR A 108 10.76 15.73 20.00
C TYR A 108 10.34 15.88 18.54
N VAL A 109 10.79 16.96 17.90
CA VAL A 109 10.65 17.15 16.45
C VAL A 109 11.74 16.35 15.74
N HIS A 110 11.39 15.66 14.65
CA HIS A 110 12.36 14.89 13.88
C HIS A 110 13.51 15.79 13.38
N GLN A 111 14.75 15.34 13.54
CA GLN A 111 15.94 16.16 13.30
C GLN A 111 16.11 16.59 11.83
N ALA A 112 15.56 15.80 10.91
CA ALA A 112 15.55 16.08 9.47
C ALA A 112 14.27 16.76 8.99
N PHE A 113 13.42 17.26 9.90
CA PHE A 113 12.21 17.99 9.51
C PHE A 113 12.59 19.28 8.76
N SER A 114 11.93 19.50 7.63
CA SER A 114 12.08 20.71 6.82
C SER A 114 10.76 21.47 6.76
N TYR A 115 10.70 22.65 7.37
CA TYR A 115 9.49 23.48 7.32
C TYR A 115 9.16 23.97 5.90
N THR A 116 10.16 24.03 5.01
CA THR A 116 9.98 24.49 3.61
C THR A 116 9.38 23.41 2.72
N THR A 117 9.79 22.15 2.89
CA THR A 117 9.37 21.04 2.03
C THR A 117 8.38 20.10 2.70
N LEU A 118 8.15 20.26 4.01
CA LEU A 118 7.37 19.37 4.87
C LEU A 118 7.84 17.91 4.82
N GLU A 119 9.11 17.69 4.49
CA GLU A 119 9.74 16.38 4.59
C GLU A 119 10.01 16.03 6.06
N ASN A 120 9.83 14.76 6.42
CA ASN A 120 10.00 14.23 7.77
C ASN A 120 9.10 14.94 8.81
N ASP A 121 7.85 15.19 8.43
CA ASP A 121 6.86 15.91 9.23
C ASP A 121 6.26 15.04 10.34
N ILE A 122 7.06 14.78 11.37
CA ILE A 122 6.72 13.94 12.52
C ILE A 122 7.33 14.48 13.80
N ALA A 123 6.54 14.47 14.87
CA ALA A 123 7.00 14.79 16.21
C ALA A 123 6.33 13.93 17.28
N LEU A 124 7.01 13.78 18.42
CA LEU A 124 6.52 13.08 19.60
C LEU A 124 6.34 14.04 20.77
N LEU A 125 5.29 13.84 21.55
CA LEU A 125 4.96 14.62 22.74
C LEU A 125 4.96 13.70 23.96
N TYR A 126 5.67 14.09 25.02
CA TYR A 126 5.71 13.37 26.29
C TYR A 126 4.86 14.11 27.32
N THR A 127 3.80 13.47 27.80
CA THR A 127 2.85 14.09 28.73
C THR A 127 3.46 14.29 30.12
N GLU A 128 2.99 15.30 30.85
CA GLU A 128 3.35 15.51 32.27
C GLU A 128 2.75 14.44 33.18
N LYS A 129 1.52 14.01 32.87
CA LYS A 129 0.75 13.00 33.61
C LYS A 129 0.49 11.76 32.77
N GLU A 130 0.36 10.61 33.43
CA GLU A 130 -0.13 9.39 32.79
C GLU A 130 -1.55 9.60 32.26
N ILE A 131 -1.78 9.14 31.04
CA ILE A 131 -3.08 9.16 30.37
C ILE A 131 -3.92 8.01 30.94
N PRO A 132 -5.09 8.28 31.53
CA PRO A 132 -5.95 7.23 32.08
C PRO A 132 -6.68 6.51 30.94
N PHE A 133 -6.23 5.31 30.58
CA PHE A 133 -6.89 4.51 29.54
C PHE A 133 -8.28 4.06 29.98
N SER A 134 -9.22 4.12 29.04
CA SER A 134 -10.64 3.83 29.19
C SER A 134 -11.23 3.40 27.84
N SER A 135 -12.55 3.20 27.75
CA SER A 135 -13.22 2.99 26.46
C SER A 135 -13.19 4.23 25.55
N SER A 136 -13.04 5.43 26.12
CA SER A 136 -13.00 6.69 25.37
C SER A 136 -11.57 7.20 25.10
N ILE A 137 -10.57 6.65 25.79
CA ILE A 137 -9.17 7.04 25.72
C ILE A 137 -8.31 5.78 25.65
N ASN A 138 -7.67 5.49 24.51
CA ASN A 138 -6.80 4.32 24.37
C ASN A 138 -5.76 4.55 23.27
N ALA A 139 -4.66 3.79 23.30
CA ALA A 139 -3.61 3.88 22.30
C ALA A 139 -3.99 3.21 20.97
N ILE A 140 -3.49 3.75 19.86
CA ILE A 140 -3.49 3.07 18.55
C ILE A 140 -2.26 2.16 18.42
N CYS A 141 -2.33 1.11 17.59
CA CYS A 141 -1.16 0.27 17.36
C CYS A 141 -0.17 0.94 16.39
N LEU A 142 1.12 0.77 16.67
CA LEU A 142 2.17 1.12 15.71
C LEU A 142 2.36 0.00 14.69
N PRO A 143 2.57 0.32 13.41
CA PRO A 143 2.86 -0.68 12.39
C PRO A 143 4.26 -1.27 12.54
N LYS A 144 4.54 -2.38 11.85
CA LYS A 144 5.91 -2.88 11.71
C LYS A 144 6.73 -1.89 10.88
N HIS A 145 8.04 -1.84 11.12
CA HIS A 145 8.94 -1.02 10.31
C HIS A 145 8.86 -1.42 8.83
N ASN A 146 8.63 -0.45 7.95
CA ASN A 146 8.41 -0.63 6.51
C ASN A 146 7.23 -1.57 6.17
N ALA A 147 6.22 -1.67 7.05
CA ALA A 147 4.94 -2.26 6.69
C ALA A 147 4.26 -1.40 5.62
N GLU A 148 3.68 -2.05 4.62
CA GLU A 148 3.02 -1.35 3.52
C GLU A 148 1.51 -1.56 3.56
N PHE A 149 0.79 -0.53 3.13
CA PHE A 149 -0.65 -0.45 3.26
C PHE A 149 -1.27 -0.09 1.91
N SER A 150 -2.32 -0.82 1.53
CA SER A 150 -3.12 -0.53 0.34
C SER A 150 -4.61 -0.62 0.66
N GLY A 151 -5.48 -0.13 -0.21
CA GLY A 151 -6.92 -0.17 0.01
C GLY A 151 -7.44 1.01 0.83
N LYS A 152 -8.49 0.75 1.59
CA LYS A 152 -9.14 1.77 2.41
C LYS A 152 -8.35 2.09 3.67
N ALA A 153 -8.35 3.36 4.02
CA ALA A 153 -7.85 3.92 5.26
C ALA A 153 -8.90 4.87 5.83
N ILE A 154 -8.80 5.14 7.12
CA ILE A 154 -9.71 6.02 7.83
C ILE A 154 -8.92 7.21 8.34
N VAL A 155 -9.43 8.41 8.15
CA VAL A 155 -8.88 9.62 8.76
C VAL A 155 -9.93 10.21 9.70
N SER A 156 -9.49 10.73 10.83
CA SER A 156 -10.37 11.38 11.81
C SER A 156 -9.77 12.68 12.32
N GLY A 157 -10.62 13.70 12.49
CA GLY A 157 -10.21 15.01 13.00
C GLY A 157 -11.35 16.04 13.00
N TRP A 158 -11.03 17.26 13.43
CA TRP A 158 -11.97 18.38 13.58
C TRP A 158 -11.80 19.46 12.50
N GLY A 159 -11.03 19.15 11.46
CA GLY A 159 -10.84 20.03 10.32
C GLY A 159 -12.11 20.29 9.52
N VAL A 160 -12.05 21.28 8.64
CA VAL A 160 -13.13 21.64 7.71
C VAL A 160 -13.38 20.46 6.74
N ILE A 161 -14.48 20.39 5.99
CA ILE A 161 -14.66 19.32 4.97
C ILE A 161 -14.72 19.86 3.54
N ASN A 162 -14.84 21.18 3.38
CA ASN A 162 -15.03 21.87 2.12
C ASN A 162 -14.08 23.08 2.03
N GLU A 163 -13.55 23.33 0.85
CA GLU A 163 -12.94 24.65 0.57
C GLU A 163 -14.05 25.71 0.52
N PRO A 164 -13.85 26.91 1.10
CA PRO A 164 -14.77 28.01 0.87
C PRO A 164 -14.76 28.34 -0.63
N THR A 165 -15.92 28.22 -1.27
CA THR A 165 -16.09 28.75 -2.62
C THR A 165 -16.08 30.29 -2.54
N LYS A 166 -15.63 30.98 -3.60
CA LYS A 166 -15.62 32.45 -3.63
C LYS A 166 -17.01 33.09 -3.47
N ASP A 167 -18.07 32.29 -3.51
CA ASP A 167 -19.47 32.69 -3.42
C ASP A 167 -20.12 32.32 -2.06
N ASP A 168 -19.41 31.62 -1.17
CA ASP A 168 -19.88 31.31 0.19
C ASP A 168 -19.20 32.24 1.22
N GLU A 169 -19.87 33.35 1.56
CA GLU A 169 -19.54 34.20 2.72
C GLU A 169 -19.87 33.53 4.07
N SER A 170 -19.87 32.19 4.14
CA SER A 170 -19.92 31.49 5.42
C SER A 170 -18.50 31.38 5.95
N GLU A 171 -18.21 32.03 7.08
CA GLU A 171 -16.99 31.80 7.84
C GLU A 171 -16.76 30.29 7.96
N SER A 172 -15.58 29.83 7.56
CA SER A 172 -15.21 28.42 7.60
C SER A 172 -15.09 27.98 9.07
N GLU A 173 -16.21 27.67 9.70
CA GLU A 173 -16.26 27.17 11.06
C GLU A 173 -15.60 25.80 11.09
N SER A 174 -14.53 25.68 11.90
CA SER A 174 -14.00 24.39 12.31
C SER A 174 -15.16 23.50 12.76
N SER A 175 -15.16 22.23 12.37
CA SER A 175 -16.21 21.32 12.81
C SER A 175 -16.17 21.19 14.33
N GLU A 176 -17.17 21.70 15.05
CA GLU A 176 -17.25 21.49 16.51
C GLU A 176 -17.20 19.99 16.87
N LYS A 177 -17.67 19.13 15.97
CA LYS A 177 -17.73 17.68 16.13
C LYS A 177 -16.63 16.95 15.36
N LEU A 178 -16.07 15.91 15.95
CA LEU A 178 -15.10 15.02 15.35
C LEU A 178 -15.74 14.37 14.13
N LYS A 179 -15.04 14.41 13.00
CA LYS A 179 -15.47 13.80 11.75
C LYS A 179 -14.56 12.64 11.40
N VAL A 180 -15.12 11.71 10.65
CA VAL A 180 -14.42 10.55 10.13
C VAL A 180 -14.71 10.38 8.65
N LEU A 181 -13.66 10.04 7.90
CA LEU A 181 -13.71 9.82 6.47
C LEU A 181 -12.98 8.52 6.11
N GLU A 182 -13.58 7.72 5.23
CA GLU A 182 -12.93 6.55 4.64
C GLU A 182 -12.42 6.92 3.25
N ILE A 183 -11.11 6.81 3.05
CA ILE A 183 -10.40 7.24 1.84
C ILE A 183 -9.54 6.09 1.29
N ASN A 184 -9.07 6.23 0.04
CA ASN A 184 -8.23 5.23 -0.61
C ASN A 184 -6.75 5.64 -0.54
N LEU A 185 -5.87 4.69 -0.22
CA LEU A 185 -4.42 4.87 -0.19
C LEU A 185 -3.80 4.74 -1.58
N TYR A 186 -3.36 5.80 -2.20
CA TYR A 186 -2.74 5.73 -3.54
C TYR A 186 -1.41 4.97 -3.52
N SER A 187 -1.05 4.36 -4.65
CA SER A 187 0.28 3.77 -4.81
C SER A 187 1.35 4.85 -4.90
N ASP A 188 2.60 4.55 -4.53
CA ASP A 188 3.74 5.46 -4.70
C ASP A 188 3.83 6.00 -6.13
N TYR A 189 3.53 5.15 -7.12
CA TYR A 189 3.53 5.52 -8.53
C TYR A 189 2.45 6.57 -8.83
N ASP A 190 1.24 6.38 -8.32
CA ASP A 190 0.13 7.31 -8.55
C ASP A 190 0.36 8.62 -7.79
N CYS A 191 0.79 8.54 -6.53
CA CYS A 191 1.19 9.71 -5.74
C CYS A 191 2.25 10.52 -6.47
N ARG A 192 3.31 9.88 -7.00
CA ARG A 192 4.36 10.57 -7.74
C ARG A 192 3.88 11.14 -9.07
N SER A 193 2.98 10.44 -9.75
CA SER A 193 2.39 10.90 -11.02
C SER A 193 1.52 12.14 -10.82
N LEU A 194 0.75 12.19 -9.73
CA LEU A 194 -0.16 13.29 -9.41
C LEU A 194 0.55 14.48 -8.73
N LEU A 195 1.46 14.21 -7.79
CA LEU A 195 2.08 15.23 -6.93
C LEU A 195 3.50 15.62 -7.38
N GLY A 196 4.08 14.89 -8.33
CA GLY A 196 5.40 15.16 -8.90
C GLY A 196 6.51 15.17 -7.85
N ARG A 197 7.33 16.23 -7.84
CA ARG A 197 8.50 16.35 -6.96
C ARG A 197 8.17 16.55 -5.48
N LYS A 198 6.91 16.91 -5.16
CA LYS A 198 6.45 17.16 -3.77
C LYS A 198 6.33 15.86 -2.98
N PHE A 199 6.04 14.74 -3.65
CA PHE A 199 5.91 13.44 -3.00
C PHE A 199 7.26 12.73 -2.88
N LYS A 200 7.51 12.14 -1.70
CA LYS A 200 8.72 11.38 -1.38
C LYS A 200 8.33 9.99 -0.87
N ASP A 201 8.38 9.00 -1.76
CA ASP A 201 7.80 7.66 -1.55
C ASP A 201 8.30 6.88 -0.32
N LEU A 202 9.43 7.27 0.28
CA LEU A 202 9.94 6.61 1.49
C LEU A 202 9.35 7.18 2.79
N ILE A 203 9.00 8.46 2.79
CA ILE A 203 8.63 9.20 4.01
C ILE A 203 7.21 9.73 3.96
N MET A 204 6.52 9.57 2.84
CA MET A 204 5.17 10.04 2.60
C MET A 204 4.30 8.92 2.03
N ILE A 205 3.05 8.89 2.48
CA ILE A 205 1.95 8.12 1.91
C ILE A 205 0.88 9.12 1.46
N CYS A 206 0.19 8.89 0.35
CA CYS A 206 -0.89 9.77 -0.08
C CYS A 206 -2.24 9.04 -0.17
N ALA A 207 -3.31 9.74 0.16
CA ALA A 207 -4.64 9.16 0.28
C ALA A 207 -5.71 10.16 -0.13
N GLY A 208 -6.83 9.66 -0.67
CA GLY A 208 -7.95 10.50 -1.11
C GLY A 208 -9.03 9.72 -1.84
N PHE A 209 -9.90 10.41 -2.58
CA PHE A 209 -10.96 9.77 -3.38
C PHE A 209 -10.51 9.59 -4.82
N ILE A 210 -10.84 8.44 -5.39
CA ILE A 210 -10.59 8.13 -6.81
C ILE A 210 -11.64 8.83 -7.71
N LYS A 211 -12.85 9.06 -7.17
CA LYS A 211 -13.95 9.83 -7.75
C LYS A 211 -14.72 10.52 -6.62
N GLY A 212 -14.96 11.83 -6.71
CA GLY A 212 -15.70 12.61 -5.71
C GLY A 212 -14.88 13.73 -5.05
N THR A 213 -15.54 14.52 -4.20
CA THR A 213 -15.09 15.87 -3.79
C THR A 213 -14.78 16.05 -2.29
N ALA A 214 -14.48 15.00 -1.52
CA ALA A 214 -14.18 15.14 -0.08
C ALA A 214 -12.72 14.75 0.20
N ASP A 215 -11.98 15.43 1.07
CA ASP A 215 -10.65 15.02 1.56
C ASP A 215 -10.46 15.57 2.97
N ALA A 216 -9.41 15.15 3.69
CA ALA A 216 -9.00 15.77 4.95
C ALA A 216 -8.49 17.20 4.74
N CYS A 217 -8.67 18.07 5.75
CA CYS A 217 -8.60 19.52 5.57
C CYS A 217 -7.83 20.26 6.67
N GLN A 218 -7.79 21.60 6.54
CA GLN A 218 -7.32 22.49 7.60
C GLN A 218 -7.99 22.16 8.93
N GLY A 219 -7.17 21.91 9.96
CA GLY A 219 -7.58 21.53 11.31
C GLY A 219 -7.40 20.03 11.64
N ASP A 220 -7.11 19.18 10.65
CA ASP A 220 -6.79 17.76 10.84
C ASP A 220 -5.28 17.47 10.97
N SER A 221 -4.43 18.44 10.65
CA SER A 221 -2.96 18.32 10.70
C SER A 221 -2.45 17.66 11.98
N GLY A 222 -1.61 16.65 11.85
CA GLY A 222 -1.10 15.87 12.99
C GLY A 222 -2.03 14.77 13.50
N GLY A 223 -3.27 14.69 12.99
CA GLY A 223 -4.22 13.62 13.27
C GLY A 223 -3.88 12.29 12.59
N PRO A 224 -4.57 11.20 12.97
CA PRO A 224 -4.27 9.86 12.49
C PRO A 224 -4.85 9.57 11.10
N LEU A 225 -4.03 8.96 10.23
CA LEU A 225 -4.48 8.09 9.15
C LEU A 225 -4.33 6.64 9.62
N GLU A 226 -5.45 5.95 9.81
CA GLU A 226 -5.50 4.61 10.38
C GLU A 226 -5.89 3.54 9.37
N LYS A 227 -5.43 2.31 9.61
CA LYS A 227 -5.89 1.12 8.92
C LYS A 227 -6.29 0.04 9.90
N VAL A 228 -7.47 -0.54 9.67
CA VAL A 228 -7.94 -1.69 10.44
C VAL A 228 -7.37 -2.98 9.84
N ILE A 229 -6.65 -3.75 10.66
CA ILE A 229 -6.06 -5.05 10.32
C ILE A 229 -6.43 -6.01 11.44
N ASP A 230 -7.08 -7.14 11.11
CA ASP A 230 -7.52 -8.16 12.09
C ASP A 230 -8.26 -7.55 13.30
N LYS A 231 -9.21 -6.64 13.02
CA LYS A 231 -10.03 -5.90 13.99
C LYS A 231 -9.26 -4.93 14.92
N ARG A 232 -7.98 -4.66 14.64
CA ARG A 232 -7.18 -3.64 15.34
C ARG A 232 -6.84 -2.48 14.43
N SER A 233 -6.92 -1.25 14.93
CA SER A 233 -6.47 -0.06 14.22
C SER A 233 -4.97 0.17 14.38
N TYR A 234 -4.29 0.40 13.26
CA TYR A 234 -2.88 0.74 13.19
C TYR A 234 -2.71 2.15 12.62
N LEU A 235 -1.78 2.92 13.18
CA LEU A 235 -1.43 4.24 12.69
C LEU A 235 -0.50 4.11 11.48
N ILE A 236 -1.05 4.28 10.28
CA ILE A 236 -0.28 4.12 9.04
C ILE A 236 0.27 5.45 8.52
N GLY A 237 -0.38 6.57 8.86
CA GLY A 237 0.08 7.90 8.50
C GLY A 237 -0.31 8.99 9.49
N ILE A 238 0.31 10.16 9.35
CA ILE A 238 0.00 11.39 10.09
C ILE A 238 -0.38 12.45 9.08
N VAL A 239 -1.52 13.12 9.26
CA VAL A 239 -1.96 14.21 8.36
C VAL A 239 -0.88 15.30 8.31
N SER A 240 -0.36 15.61 7.12
CA SER A 240 0.74 16.56 6.93
C SER A 240 0.31 17.79 6.12
N PHE A 241 0.06 17.65 4.81
CA PHE A 241 -0.38 18.76 3.94
C PHE A 241 -1.13 18.27 2.70
N GLY A 242 -1.77 19.20 1.97
CA GLY A 242 -2.46 18.94 0.70
C GLY A 242 -2.70 20.21 -0.11
N GLU A 243 -2.86 20.09 -1.42
CA GLU A 243 -3.18 21.21 -2.34
C GLU A 243 -4.70 21.37 -2.45
N GLY A 244 -5.32 21.76 -1.33
CA GLY A 244 -6.76 21.92 -1.25
C GLY A 244 -7.50 20.70 -0.70
N CYS A 245 -8.73 20.93 -0.26
CA CYS A 245 -9.61 19.92 0.30
C CYS A 245 -10.54 19.33 -0.75
N GLY A 246 -10.57 18.01 -0.86
CA GLY A 246 -11.62 17.33 -1.61
C GLY A 246 -11.60 17.63 -3.10
N ARG A 247 -10.45 18.01 -3.66
CA ARG A 247 -10.30 18.20 -5.09
C ARG A 247 -10.03 16.86 -5.76
N GLU A 248 -10.82 16.54 -6.78
CA GLU A 248 -10.61 15.33 -7.58
C GLU A 248 -9.17 15.32 -8.13
N LEU A 249 -8.49 14.16 -8.05
CA LEU A 249 -7.11 13.95 -8.51
C LEU A 249 -6.00 14.70 -7.73
N LEU A 250 -6.30 15.28 -6.56
CA LEU A 250 -5.29 15.86 -5.67
C LEU A 250 -5.34 15.16 -4.29
N PRO A 251 -4.61 14.05 -4.09
CA PRO A 251 -4.60 13.34 -2.82
C PRO A 251 -3.86 14.13 -1.73
N GLY A 252 -4.39 14.10 -0.51
CA GLY A 252 -3.68 14.54 0.69
C GLY A 252 -2.39 13.75 0.93
N ILE A 253 -1.37 14.42 1.46
CA ILE A 253 -0.07 13.86 1.82
C ILE A 253 0.01 13.67 3.33
N TYR A 254 0.44 12.48 3.71
CA TYR A 254 0.59 12.05 5.09
C TYR A 254 2.02 11.55 5.29
N THR A 255 2.55 11.70 6.50
CA THR A 255 3.84 11.09 6.86
C THR A 255 3.69 9.57 6.96
N GLU A 256 4.52 8.80 6.26
CA GLU A 256 4.55 7.33 6.28
C GLU A 256 5.10 6.81 7.64
N VAL A 257 4.23 6.47 8.59
CA VAL A 257 4.65 6.11 9.97
C VAL A 257 5.52 4.85 10.00
N SER A 258 5.29 3.91 9.09
CA SER A 258 6.04 2.66 8.98
C SER A 258 7.55 2.89 8.78
N TYR A 259 7.92 3.96 8.07
CA TYR A 259 9.31 4.35 7.85
C TYR A 259 9.97 4.86 9.14
N PHE A 260 9.23 5.62 9.96
CA PHE A 260 9.74 6.27 11.17
C PHE A 260 9.74 5.38 12.42
N ILE A 261 9.29 4.11 12.34
CA ILE A 261 9.27 3.18 13.48
C ILE A 261 10.61 3.13 14.24
N PRO A 262 11.80 3.00 13.62
CA PRO A 262 13.06 2.98 14.36
C PRO A 262 13.30 4.25 15.18
N TRP A 263 12.91 5.41 14.65
CA TRP A 263 13.01 6.70 15.33
C TRP A 263 12.01 6.80 16.48
N ILE A 264 10.76 6.39 16.27
CA ILE A 264 9.70 6.37 17.29
C ILE A 264 10.12 5.49 18.46
N LEU A 265 10.52 4.25 18.20
CA LEU A 265 10.87 3.30 19.26
C LEU A 265 12.13 3.73 20.03
N LYS A 266 13.13 4.31 19.35
CA LYS A 266 14.34 4.84 19.97
C LYS A 266 14.06 5.93 21.02
N ILE A 267 13.08 6.79 20.76
CA ILE A 267 12.74 7.89 21.67
C ILE A 267 11.78 7.44 22.76
N THR A 268 10.75 6.68 22.37
CA THR A 268 9.64 6.33 23.26
C THR A 268 9.93 5.15 24.17
N ASN A 269 10.85 4.26 23.76
CA ASN A 269 11.07 2.93 24.35
C ASN A 269 9.80 2.06 24.44
N ILE A 270 8.78 2.36 23.62
CA ILE A 270 7.61 1.50 23.50
C ILE A 270 8.09 0.14 22.99
N LYS A 271 7.75 -0.94 23.70
CA LYS A 271 7.99 -2.28 23.20
C LYS A 271 6.90 -2.57 22.19
N GLN A 272 7.27 -2.76 20.93
CA GLN A 272 6.33 -3.41 20.02
C GLN A 272 6.11 -4.82 20.57
N ASP A 273 4.86 -5.22 20.70
CA ASP A 273 4.52 -6.64 20.64
C ASP A 273 4.91 -7.12 19.24
N ILE A 274 6.21 -7.38 19.08
CA ILE A 274 6.68 -8.38 18.15
C ILE A 274 6.11 -9.67 18.75
N SER A 275 4.81 -9.91 18.53
CA SER A 275 4.32 -11.26 18.39
C SER A 275 5.36 -11.89 17.48
N LYS A 276 6.12 -12.82 18.08
CA LYS A 276 7.19 -13.57 17.44
C LYS A 276 6.78 -13.74 16.00
N GLY A 277 7.61 -13.24 15.08
CA GLY A 277 7.32 -13.33 13.65
C GLY A 277 6.68 -14.67 13.39
N ASP A 278 5.56 -14.64 12.67
CA ASP A 278 4.77 -15.80 12.29
C ASP A 278 5.65 -16.76 11.47
N GLN A 279 6.52 -17.46 12.19
CA GLN A 279 6.93 -18.82 12.02
C GLN A 279 6.12 -19.65 13.03
N SER A 280 4.85 -19.29 13.27
CA SER A 280 3.90 -20.39 13.32
C SER A 280 3.88 -20.89 11.88
N SER A 281 4.15 -22.17 11.70
CA SER A 281 3.64 -22.85 10.53
C SER A 281 2.17 -22.44 10.38
N LYS A 282 1.86 -21.49 9.48
CA LYS A 282 0.52 -21.37 8.90
C LYS A 282 0.18 -22.82 8.56
N LYS A 283 -0.78 -23.41 9.27
CA LYS A 283 -1.37 -24.67 8.81
C LYS A 283 -1.73 -24.40 7.36
N ALA A 284 -1.15 -25.18 6.44
CA ALA A 284 -1.38 -25.02 5.02
C ALA A 284 -2.90 -24.92 4.83
N ASN A 285 -3.36 -23.75 4.39
CA ASN A 285 -4.76 -23.58 4.08
C ASN A 285 -4.98 -24.41 2.81
N PRO A 286 -5.87 -25.41 2.81
CA PRO A 286 -6.03 -26.32 1.67
C PRO A 286 -6.42 -25.60 0.38
N SER A 287 -6.92 -24.36 0.47
CA SER A 287 -7.26 -23.51 -0.66
C SER A 287 -6.09 -22.69 -1.22
N ASP A 288 -4.90 -22.71 -0.60
CA ASP A 288 -3.75 -21.90 -1.04
C ASP A 288 -3.05 -22.56 -2.23
N HIS A 289 -2.60 -21.74 -3.17
CA HIS A 289 -1.84 -22.18 -4.32
C HIS A 289 -0.37 -22.33 -3.92
N HIS A 290 0.19 -23.52 -4.13
CA HIS A 290 1.62 -23.75 -4.02
C HIS A 290 2.33 -23.34 -5.31
N PHE A 291 3.43 -22.61 -5.15
CA PHE A 291 4.30 -22.19 -6.23
C PHE A 291 5.68 -22.83 -6.07
N GLU A 292 6.19 -23.40 -7.15
CA GLU A 292 7.59 -23.78 -7.32
C GLU A 292 8.24 -22.80 -8.31
N VAL A 293 9.39 -22.24 -7.94
CA VAL A 293 10.17 -21.37 -8.82
C VAL A 293 11.50 -22.00 -9.12
N ILE A 294 11.87 -22.03 -10.40
CA ILE A 294 13.11 -22.63 -10.88
C ILE A 294 13.91 -21.59 -11.65
N ASN A 295 15.18 -21.42 -11.31
CA ASN A 295 16.11 -20.64 -12.12
C ASN A 295 16.96 -21.56 -13.00
N ARG A 296 16.66 -21.64 -14.30
CA ARG A 296 17.50 -22.35 -15.28
C ARG A 296 18.45 -21.42 -16.05
N CYS A 297 18.51 -20.15 -15.69
CA CYS A 297 19.46 -19.23 -16.28
C CYS A 297 20.88 -19.59 -15.83
N SER A 298 21.87 -19.27 -16.66
CA SER A 298 23.29 -19.47 -16.32
C SER A 298 23.82 -18.50 -15.25
N PHE A 299 22.95 -17.69 -14.66
CA PHE A 299 23.25 -16.62 -13.70
C PHE A 299 22.15 -16.53 -12.63
N THR A 300 22.45 -15.88 -11.51
CA THR A 300 21.49 -15.63 -10.43
C THR A 300 20.37 -14.71 -10.89
N VAL A 301 19.13 -15.07 -10.56
CA VAL A 301 17.93 -14.26 -10.76
C VAL A 301 17.37 -13.90 -9.39
N TRP A 302 16.97 -12.65 -9.20
CA TRP A 302 16.25 -12.23 -8.00
C TRP A 302 14.76 -12.17 -8.35
N MET A 303 14.04 -13.22 -7.98
CA MET A 303 12.61 -13.31 -8.17
C MET A 303 11.93 -12.20 -7.36
N SER A 304 10.87 -11.64 -7.92
CA SER A 304 10.07 -10.61 -7.31
C SER A 304 8.58 -10.88 -7.53
N SER A 305 7.79 -10.42 -6.58
CA SER A 305 6.35 -10.61 -6.52
C SER A 305 5.68 -9.31 -6.13
N LEU A 306 4.48 -9.08 -6.65
CA LEU A 306 3.63 -7.95 -6.31
C LEU A 306 2.17 -8.35 -6.44
N GLY A 307 1.41 -8.26 -5.36
CA GLY A 307 -0.05 -8.30 -5.43
C GLY A 307 -0.59 -7.00 -6.04
N ASN A 308 -1.65 -7.10 -6.82
CA ASN A 308 -2.46 -5.94 -7.19
C ASN A 308 -3.10 -5.34 -5.93
N TRP A 309 -3.73 -4.17 -6.11
CA TRP A 309 -4.41 -3.45 -5.04
C TRP A 309 -5.21 -4.35 -4.08
N GLY A 310 -4.91 -4.27 -2.78
CA GLY A 310 -5.60 -5.05 -1.75
C GLY A 310 -5.20 -6.53 -1.68
N LYS A 311 -4.19 -6.97 -2.44
CA LYS A 311 -3.66 -8.35 -2.40
C LYS A 311 -2.32 -8.39 -1.68
N SER A 312 -2.05 -9.51 -1.01
CA SER A 312 -0.78 -9.75 -0.32
C SER A 312 0.37 -9.74 -1.31
N THR A 313 1.60 -9.48 -0.84
CA THR A 313 2.82 -9.62 -1.64
C THR A 313 3.52 -10.91 -1.22
N PRO A 314 3.37 -12.02 -1.98
CA PRO A 314 3.90 -13.32 -1.60
C PRO A 314 5.42 -13.30 -1.44
N ALA A 315 5.98 -14.23 -0.67
CA ALA A 315 7.43 -14.36 -0.48
C ALA A 315 8.15 -13.05 -0.08
N ASN A 316 7.49 -12.19 0.69
CA ASN A 316 8.00 -10.88 1.14
C ASN A 316 8.49 -9.97 -0.01
N GLY A 317 7.89 -10.12 -1.20
CA GLY A 317 8.22 -9.32 -2.39
C GLY A 317 9.38 -9.85 -3.22
N GLY A 318 9.98 -10.99 -2.85
CA GLY A 318 11.02 -11.61 -3.63
C GLY A 318 12.20 -12.14 -2.82
N PHE A 319 13.03 -12.91 -3.51
CA PHE A 319 14.21 -13.56 -2.96
C PHE A 319 15.26 -13.82 -4.05
N GLU A 320 16.48 -14.08 -3.63
CA GLU A 320 17.57 -14.49 -4.52
C GLU A 320 17.43 -15.97 -4.89
N LEU A 321 17.61 -16.28 -6.18
CA LEU A 321 17.58 -17.64 -6.70
C LEU A 321 18.81 -17.87 -7.57
N GLY A 322 19.77 -18.62 -7.04
CA GLY A 322 20.99 -19.00 -7.73
C GLY A 322 20.72 -19.89 -8.94
N ARG A 323 21.75 -20.12 -9.76
CA ARG A 323 21.67 -21.02 -10.92
C ARG A 323 21.22 -22.42 -10.49
N ASP A 324 20.27 -22.98 -11.24
CA ASP A 324 19.69 -24.32 -11.06
C ASP A 324 19.00 -24.52 -9.70
N GLN A 325 18.79 -23.45 -8.92
CA GLN A 325 18.10 -23.50 -7.65
C GLN A 325 16.57 -23.48 -7.82
N ARG A 326 15.92 -24.03 -6.80
CA ARG A 326 14.47 -24.10 -6.66
C ARG A 326 14.05 -23.45 -5.35
N ALA A 327 12.89 -22.79 -5.35
CA ALA A 327 12.29 -22.21 -4.15
C ALA A 327 10.78 -22.36 -4.20
N ASN A 328 10.16 -22.50 -3.03
CA ASN A 328 8.73 -22.68 -2.90
C ASN A 328 8.10 -21.57 -2.05
N PHE A 329 6.88 -21.16 -2.41
CA PHE A 329 6.06 -20.27 -1.59
C PHE A 329 4.57 -20.54 -1.82
N THR A 330 3.72 -20.00 -0.96
CA THR A 330 2.27 -20.09 -1.09
C THR A 330 1.68 -18.74 -1.48
N VAL A 331 0.55 -18.79 -2.18
CA VAL A 331 -0.26 -17.63 -2.56
C VAL A 331 -1.70 -17.91 -2.18
N ASP A 332 -2.32 -16.93 -1.51
CA ASP A 332 -3.68 -17.07 -1.00
C ASP A 332 -4.69 -17.19 -2.17
N LYS A 333 -5.79 -17.91 -1.94
CA LYS A 333 -6.96 -17.95 -2.84
C LYS A 333 -7.48 -16.52 -3.12
N GLY A 334 -7.94 -16.26 -4.34
CA GLY A 334 -8.45 -14.95 -4.75
C GLY A 334 -7.35 -13.92 -5.01
N TRP A 335 -6.07 -14.33 -5.08
CA TRP A 335 -4.94 -13.43 -5.32
C TRP A 335 -4.89 -12.96 -6.77
N VAL A 336 -4.56 -11.69 -6.96
CA VAL A 336 -4.29 -11.10 -8.28
C VAL A 336 -2.98 -10.36 -8.17
N GLY A 337 -2.09 -10.55 -9.13
CA GLY A 337 -0.81 -9.87 -9.12
C GLY A 337 0.14 -10.38 -10.18
N ARG A 338 1.42 -10.12 -9.96
CA ARG A 338 2.48 -10.40 -10.91
C ARG A 338 3.78 -10.86 -10.27
N PHE A 339 4.55 -11.59 -11.05
CA PHE A 339 5.91 -12.04 -10.72
C PHE A 339 6.88 -11.64 -11.84
N TRP A 340 8.14 -11.37 -11.50
CA TRP A 340 9.18 -11.09 -12.48
C TRP A 340 10.57 -11.47 -11.95
N GLY A 341 11.55 -11.52 -12.85
CA GLY A 341 12.95 -11.75 -12.50
C GLY A 341 13.77 -10.47 -12.62
N ARG A 342 14.64 -10.22 -11.64
CA ARG A 342 15.67 -9.18 -11.72
C ARG A 342 17.04 -9.79 -11.98
N THR A 343 17.87 -9.09 -12.73
CA THR A 343 19.18 -9.61 -13.15
C THR A 343 20.30 -8.62 -12.89
N ASP A 344 21.52 -9.16 -12.78
CA ASP A 344 22.76 -8.40 -12.54
C ASP A 344 22.61 -7.48 -11.32
N CYS A 345 22.24 -8.11 -10.19
CA CYS A 345 21.99 -7.41 -8.94
C CYS A 345 23.23 -7.40 -8.04
N LYS A 346 23.42 -6.26 -7.36
CA LYS A 346 24.40 -6.09 -6.28
C LYS A 346 23.68 -5.51 -5.07
N SER A 347 23.64 -6.28 -3.98
CA SER A 347 22.93 -5.91 -2.75
C SER A 347 21.47 -5.49 -3.00
N GLY A 348 20.77 -6.22 -3.89
CA GLY A 348 19.36 -5.96 -4.22
C GLY A 348 19.07 -4.74 -5.10
N ARG A 349 20.11 -4.04 -5.60
CA ARG A 349 20.00 -3.10 -6.73
C ARG A 349 20.38 -3.80 -8.01
N CYS A 350 19.51 -3.77 -9.01
CA CYS A 350 19.60 -4.59 -10.21
C CYS A 350 19.73 -3.76 -11.48
N SER A 351 20.38 -4.31 -12.51
CA SER A 351 20.46 -3.65 -13.82
C SER A 351 19.15 -3.73 -14.60
N THR A 352 18.35 -4.78 -14.39
CA THR A 352 17.04 -4.95 -15.04
C THR A 352 15.99 -5.43 -14.05
N GLY A 353 14.74 -5.00 -14.25
CA GLY A 353 13.60 -5.33 -13.38
C GLY A 353 13.69 -4.77 -11.96
N ASP A 354 14.66 -3.92 -11.66
CA ASP A 354 14.90 -3.40 -10.31
C ASP A 354 13.64 -2.77 -9.72
N CYS A 355 13.42 -2.89 -8.41
CA CYS A 355 12.24 -2.32 -7.76
C CYS A 355 12.56 -1.11 -6.87
N GLY A 356 13.78 -0.55 -6.97
CA GLY A 356 14.20 0.66 -6.26
C GLY A 356 14.45 0.49 -4.76
N LYS A 357 14.12 -0.66 -4.17
CA LYS A 357 14.20 -0.87 -2.71
C LYS A 357 15.59 -1.22 -2.18
N GLY A 358 16.56 -1.53 -3.06
CA GLY A 358 17.95 -1.84 -2.69
C GLY A 358 18.09 -3.04 -1.75
N ARG A 359 17.26 -4.09 -1.95
CA ARG A 359 17.24 -5.31 -1.14
C ARG A 359 16.64 -6.50 -1.92
N ALA A 360 16.69 -7.69 -1.34
CA ALA A 360 16.22 -8.92 -1.99
C ALA A 360 14.70 -9.00 -2.16
N GLY A 361 13.89 -8.47 -1.26
CA GLY A 361 12.43 -8.39 -1.42
C GLY A 361 11.99 -7.03 -1.94
N CYS A 362 11.06 -6.98 -2.89
CA CYS A 362 10.55 -5.73 -3.44
C CYS A 362 9.48 -5.06 -2.61
N GLN A 363 8.93 -5.72 -1.57
CA GLN A 363 7.97 -5.18 -0.61
C GLN A 363 7.01 -4.20 -1.29
N GLY A 364 6.02 -4.72 -2.03
CA GLY A 364 4.98 -3.94 -2.71
C GLY A 364 5.42 -2.97 -3.83
N ALA A 365 6.70 -2.76 -4.09
CA ALA A 365 7.15 -2.03 -5.28
C ALA A 365 7.12 -2.89 -6.53
N GLY A 366 6.61 -2.32 -7.62
CA GLY A 366 6.69 -2.91 -8.95
C GLY A 366 8.10 -2.86 -9.52
N GLY A 367 8.40 -3.77 -10.44
CA GLY A 367 9.63 -3.72 -11.22
C GLY A 367 9.66 -2.49 -12.12
N ILE A 368 10.80 -1.80 -12.15
CA ILE A 368 11.10 -0.72 -13.08
C ILE A 368 11.29 -1.37 -14.46
N PRO A 369 10.44 -1.04 -15.46
CA PRO A 369 10.55 -1.62 -16.79
C PRO A 369 11.87 -1.22 -17.49
N PRO A 370 12.39 -2.04 -18.41
CA PRO A 370 11.75 -3.22 -18.98
C PRO A 370 11.85 -4.50 -18.13
N ALA A 371 10.74 -5.23 -18.03
CA ALA A 371 10.67 -6.50 -17.30
C ALA A 371 9.63 -7.44 -17.93
N THR A 372 10.01 -8.70 -18.11
CA THR A 372 9.06 -9.78 -18.46
C THR A 372 8.25 -10.14 -17.21
N LEU A 373 6.93 -10.18 -17.34
CA LEU A 373 6.01 -10.41 -16.23
C LEU A 373 5.25 -11.72 -16.40
N VAL A 374 5.06 -12.45 -15.31
CA VAL A 374 3.96 -13.41 -15.15
C VAL A 374 2.82 -12.65 -14.49
N GLU A 375 1.65 -12.61 -15.11
CA GLU A 375 0.44 -12.02 -14.55
C GLU A 375 -0.53 -13.15 -14.19
N MET A 376 -1.13 -13.10 -13.00
CA MET A 376 -2.09 -14.12 -12.56
C MET A 376 -3.26 -13.54 -11.79
N ALA A 377 -4.41 -14.18 -11.93
CA ALA A 377 -5.59 -14.04 -11.10
C ALA A 377 -6.04 -15.45 -10.69
N LEU A 378 -5.88 -15.78 -9.41
CA LEU A 378 -6.09 -17.10 -8.82
C LEU A 378 -7.48 -17.13 -8.18
N ASP A 379 -8.36 -17.96 -8.73
CA ASP A 379 -9.71 -18.21 -8.23
C ASP A 379 -10.52 -16.93 -7.88
N VAL A 380 -10.43 -15.91 -8.74
CA VAL A 380 -11.09 -14.61 -8.51
C VAL A 380 -12.59 -14.69 -8.78
N ASP A 381 -13.00 -15.47 -9.78
CA ASP A 381 -14.40 -15.68 -10.16
C ASP A 381 -15.03 -16.90 -9.47
N GLY A 382 -14.26 -17.62 -8.64
CA GLY A 382 -14.69 -18.85 -7.97
C GLY A 382 -14.72 -20.08 -8.88
N VAL A 383 -14.25 -19.96 -10.13
CA VAL A 383 -14.39 -21.00 -11.17
C VAL A 383 -13.03 -21.40 -11.75
N LYS A 384 -12.15 -20.43 -11.98
CA LYS A 384 -10.87 -20.67 -12.65
C LYS A 384 -9.79 -19.71 -12.20
N ASP A 385 -8.57 -20.20 -12.35
CA ASP A 385 -7.38 -19.37 -12.39
C ASP A 385 -7.16 -18.86 -13.81
N THR A 386 -6.54 -17.70 -13.92
CA THR A 386 -6.05 -17.16 -15.19
C THR A 386 -4.60 -16.70 -15.05
N TYR A 387 -3.80 -16.92 -16.09
CA TYR A 387 -2.39 -16.57 -16.09
C TYR A 387 -1.85 -16.30 -17.49
N SER A 388 -0.78 -15.52 -17.58
CA SER A 388 -0.12 -15.19 -18.84
C SER A 388 1.31 -14.70 -18.64
N ILE A 389 2.14 -14.82 -19.67
CA ILE A 389 3.36 -14.01 -19.80
C ILE A 389 3.01 -12.69 -20.48
N SER A 390 3.48 -11.58 -19.93
CA SER A 390 3.29 -10.23 -20.45
C SER A 390 4.63 -9.55 -20.72
N LEU A 391 4.74 -9.00 -21.94
CA LEU A 391 5.85 -8.25 -22.50
C LEU A 391 5.46 -6.81 -22.84
N ILE A 392 4.28 -6.36 -22.38
CA ILE A 392 3.81 -4.98 -22.51
C ILE A 392 4.83 -4.01 -21.88
N ASP A 393 5.36 -4.40 -20.72
CA ASP A 393 6.43 -3.70 -20.01
C ASP A 393 7.83 -4.09 -20.53
N GLY A 394 7.94 -4.59 -21.76
CA GLY A 394 9.20 -4.98 -22.39
C GLY A 394 9.71 -6.36 -21.95
N PHE A 395 10.99 -6.61 -22.22
CA PHE A 395 11.63 -7.89 -22.00
C PHE A 395 12.99 -7.73 -21.33
N ASN A 396 13.30 -8.58 -20.36
CA ASN A 396 14.66 -8.68 -19.79
C ASN A 396 15.18 -10.12 -19.74
N LEU A 397 14.35 -11.11 -19.43
CA LEU A 397 14.71 -12.53 -19.50
C LEU A 397 13.54 -13.43 -19.92
N PRO A 398 13.81 -14.62 -20.50
CA PRO A 398 12.78 -15.60 -20.82
C PRO A 398 12.11 -16.17 -19.57
N MET A 399 10.80 -16.39 -19.62
CA MET A 399 9.99 -16.89 -18.50
C MET A 399 8.89 -17.84 -18.99
N GLU A 400 8.54 -18.81 -18.16
CA GLU A 400 7.38 -19.71 -18.31
C GLU A 400 6.62 -19.76 -16.99
N VAL A 401 5.29 -19.84 -17.07
CA VAL A 401 4.43 -20.29 -15.98
C VAL A 401 3.58 -21.46 -16.49
N LYS A 402 3.49 -22.53 -15.70
CA LYS A 402 2.65 -23.68 -16.03
C LYS A 402 2.00 -24.30 -14.80
N PRO A 403 0.81 -24.90 -14.93
CA PRO A 403 0.23 -25.66 -13.84
C PRO A 403 1.03 -26.94 -13.58
N ILE A 404 1.18 -27.33 -12.32
CA ILE A 404 1.91 -28.52 -11.90
C ILE A 404 1.07 -29.76 -12.20
N ALA A 405 1.69 -30.78 -12.80
CA ALA A 405 1.02 -32.02 -13.17
C ALA A 405 0.27 -32.64 -11.98
N ASN A 406 -0.92 -33.18 -12.26
CA ASN A 406 -1.82 -33.81 -11.28
C ASN A 406 -2.42 -32.87 -10.22
N THR A 407 -2.23 -31.56 -10.33
CA THR A 407 -2.84 -30.57 -9.39
C THR A 407 -4.05 -29.87 -9.97
N PHE A 408 -4.41 -30.14 -11.24
CA PHE A 408 -5.42 -29.37 -11.94
C PHE A 408 -6.45 -30.22 -12.69
N ARG A 409 -7.54 -29.56 -13.10
CA ARG A 409 -8.54 -30.08 -14.03
C ARG A 409 -8.77 -29.10 -15.17
N TYR A 410 -9.10 -29.63 -16.33
CA TYR A 410 -9.49 -28.85 -17.49
C TYR A 410 -10.83 -28.14 -17.25
N THR A 411 -10.90 -26.87 -17.63
CA THR A 411 -12.13 -26.05 -17.70
C THR A 411 -12.83 -26.17 -19.04
N SER A 412 -12.11 -26.49 -20.12
CA SER A 412 -12.62 -26.55 -21.49
C SER A 412 -11.67 -27.35 -22.41
N ASN A 413 -12.06 -27.57 -23.66
CA ASN A 413 -11.17 -28.19 -24.66
C ASN A 413 -10.33 -27.15 -25.42
N SER A 414 -10.13 -25.95 -24.85
CA SER A 414 -9.32 -24.89 -25.47
C SER A 414 -7.83 -25.23 -25.43
N ASN A 415 -7.07 -24.79 -26.44
CA ASN A 415 -5.60 -24.89 -26.47
C ASN A 415 -4.91 -24.04 -25.38
N LEU A 416 -5.65 -23.21 -24.65
CA LEU A 416 -5.17 -22.38 -23.55
C LEU A 416 -5.49 -22.98 -22.17
N ASP A 417 -6.24 -24.08 -22.15
CA ASP A 417 -6.72 -24.67 -20.90
C ASP A 417 -5.65 -25.58 -20.27
N CYS A 418 -5.19 -25.14 -19.11
CA CYS A 418 -4.16 -25.75 -18.29
C CYS A 418 -2.85 -26.05 -19.06
N LYS A 419 -2.47 -25.14 -19.97
CA LYS A 419 -1.23 -25.22 -20.75
C LYS A 419 -0.16 -24.25 -20.26
N PRO A 420 1.13 -24.53 -20.49
CA PRO A 420 2.20 -23.59 -20.20
C PRO A 420 2.03 -22.27 -20.98
N ALA A 421 2.14 -21.14 -20.29
CA ALA A 421 2.29 -19.82 -20.90
C ALA A 421 3.78 -19.44 -20.86
N GLY A 422 4.39 -19.15 -22.01
CA GLY A 422 5.84 -19.00 -22.08
C GLY A 422 6.34 -17.99 -23.10
N CYS A 423 7.47 -17.37 -22.76
CA CYS A 423 8.35 -16.68 -23.68
C CYS A 423 9.73 -17.34 -23.58
N TYR A 424 10.00 -18.29 -24.48
CA TYR A 424 11.18 -19.17 -24.41
C TYR A 424 12.43 -18.59 -25.08
N ARG A 425 12.26 -17.61 -25.97
CA ARG A 425 13.35 -17.03 -26.76
C ARG A 425 13.93 -15.80 -26.06
N ASN A 426 15.24 -15.60 -26.21
CA ASN A 426 15.90 -14.40 -25.71
C ASN A 426 15.72 -13.24 -26.71
N ILE A 427 14.70 -12.41 -26.50
CA ILE A 427 14.36 -11.26 -27.35
C ILE A 427 15.50 -10.25 -27.42
N ASN A 428 16.38 -10.16 -26.41
CA ASN A 428 17.52 -9.23 -26.42
C ASN A 428 18.46 -9.45 -27.63
N LYS A 429 18.47 -10.65 -28.24
CA LYS A 429 19.24 -10.94 -29.47
C LYS A 429 18.65 -10.31 -30.74
N TYR A 430 17.38 -9.96 -30.72
CA TYR A 430 16.61 -9.43 -31.84
C TYR A 430 16.08 -8.03 -31.57
N CYS A 431 16.46 -7.43 -30.43
CA CYS A 431 15.97 -6.13 -30.00
C CYS A 431 16.50 -5.02 -30.92
N PRO A 432 15.61 -4.20 -31.53
CA PRO A 432 16.02 -3.03 -32.29
C PRO A 432 16.88 -2.09 -31.45
N ASP A 433 17.86 -1.46 -32.07
CA ASP A 433 18.82 -0.59 -31.36
C ASP A 433 18.13 0.56 -30.62
N GLU A 434 17.00 1.05 -31.13
CA GLU A 434 16.22 2.12 -30.51
C GLU A 434 15.53 1.70 -29.20
N LEU A 435 15.25 0.41 -29.04
CA LEU A 435 14.58 -0.18 -27.88
C LEU A 435 15.58 -0.78 -26.87
N ALA A 436 16.80 -1.05 -27.30
CA ALA A 436 17.80 -1.78 -26.54
C ALA A 436 18.31 -1.02 -25.31
N ILE A 437 18.40 -1.72 -24.18
CA ILE A 437 19.18 -1.29 -23.01
C ILE A 437 20.53 -2.00 -23.06
N LYS A 438 21.60 -1.22 -23.20
CA LYS A 438 22.97 -1.73 -23.32
C LYS A 438 23.76 -1.55 -22.01
N ARG A 439 24.47 -2.60 -21.60
CA ARG A 439 25.46 -2.61 -20.51
C ARG A 439 26.68 -3.41 -20.96
N ASN A 440 27.87 -2.87 -20.78
CA ASN A 440 29.13 -3.52 -21.20
C ASN A 440 29.07 -4.03 -22.66
N LYS A 441 28.52 -3.20 -23.57
CA LYS A 441 28.30 -3.51 -25.00
C LYS A 441 27.36 -4.70 -25.29
N ARG A 442 26.64 -5.21 -24.29
CA ARG A 442 25.61 -6.26 -24.43
C ARG A 442 24.22 -5.67 -24.21
N ILE A 443 23.24 -6.11 -25.00
CA ILE A 443 21.82 -5.79 -24.76
C ILE A 443 21.35 -6.66 -23.59
N VAL A 444 20.98 -6.01 -22.48
CA VAL A 444 20.54 -6.68 -21.25
C VAL A 444 19.02 -6.68 -21.09
N ALA A 445 18.33 -5.79 -21.78
CA ALA A 445 16.88 -5.74 -21.84
C ALA A 445 16.40 -5.00 -23.10
N CYS A 446 15.15 -5.20 -23.48
CA CYS A 446 14.49 -4.59 -24.60
C CYS A 446 13.23 -3.86 -24.13
N ARG A 447 13.15 -2.54 -24.35
CA ARG A 447 11.94 -1.77 -24.07
C ARG A 447 10.83 -2.17 -25.06
N SER A 448 9.57 -2.08 -24.64
CA SER A 448 8.47 -1.99 -25.59
C SER A 448 8.48 -0.61 -26.28
N ALA A 449 7.77 -0.48 -27.41
CA ALA A 449 7.68 0.80 -28.10
C ALA A 449 7.03 1.87 -27.22
N CYS A 450 6.00 1.52 -26.44
CA CYS A 450 5.38 2.43 -25.47
C CYS A 450 6.41 2.98 -24.48
N LEU A 451 7.22 2.12 -23.87
CA LEU A 451 8.26 2.54 -22.92
C LEU A 451 9.33 3.44 -23.55
N ARG A 452 9.61 3.27 -24.85
CA ARG A 452 10.64 4.05 -25.53
C ARG A 452 10.13 5.41 -26.01
N PHE A 453 8.96 5.43 -26.63
CA PHE A 453 8.45 6.60 -27.35
C PHE A 453 7.41 7.39 -26.54
N GLN A 454 6.74 6.75 -25.59
CA GLN A 454 5.69 7.33 -24.74
C GLN A 454 4.58 8.06 -25.51
N SER A 455 4.40 7.73 -26.80
CA SER A 455 3.36 8.31 -27.64
C SER A 455 2.04 7.56 -27.45
N ASP A 456 0.95 8.26 -27.73
CA ASP A 456 -0.40 7.70 -27.62
C ASP A 456 -0.62 6.53 -28.56
N GLN A 457 -0.01 6.56 -29.76
CA GLN A 457 -0.01 5.46 -30.71
C GLN A 457 0.62 4.18 -30.14
N PHE A 458 1.85 4.26 -29.59
CA PHE A 458 2.56 3.08 -29.09
C PHE A 458 2.03 2.58 -27.74
N CYS A 459 1.40 3.47 -26.96
CA CYS A 459 0.80 3.16 -25.67
C CYS A 459 -0.71 2.92 -25.75
N CYS A 460 -1.31 2.94 -26.94
CA CYS A 460 -2.75 2.82 -27.16
C CYS A 460 -3.61 3.74 -26.27
N ARG A 461 -3.33 5.05 -26.29
CA ARG A 461 -4.05 6.08 -25.53
C ARG A 461 -4.75 7.07 -26.45
N GLY A 462 -5.65 7.88 -25.90
CA GLY A 462 -6.33 8.95 -26.65
C GLY A 462 -7.11 8.41 -27.83
N THR A 463 -6.84 8.92 -29.03
CA THR A 463 -7.46 8.43 -30.29
C THR A 463 -7.04 7.01 -30.66
N PHE A 464 -6.04 6.41 -30.00
CA PHE A 464 -5.63 5.02 -30.20
C PHE A 464 -6.12 4.12 -29.06
N ALA A 465 -7.03 4.59 -28.21
CA ALA A 465 -7.64 3.79 -27.15
C ALA A 465 -8.62 2.72 -27.69
N GLU A 466 -9.05 2.83 -28.95
CA GLU A 466 -9.82 1.78 -29.62
C GLU A 466 -8.90 0.74 -30.28
N GLN A 467 -9.26 -0.53 -30.10
CA GLN A 467 -8.45 -1.69 -30.48
C GLN A 467 -8.00 -1.67 -31.95
N ASN A 468 -8.91 -1.37 -32.88
CA ASN A 468 -8.62 -1.41 -34.32
C ASN A 468 -7.63 -0.30 -34.73
N GLN A 469 -7.76 0.89 -34.16
CA GLN A 469 -6.91 2.04 -34.48
C GLN A 469 -5.48 1.89 -33.96
N CYS A 470 -5.29 1.32 -32.75
CA CYS A 470 -3.94 1.02 -32.26
C CYS A 470 -3.28 -0.12 -33.03
N LEU A 471 -4.04 -1.18 -33.35
CA LEU A 471 -3.50 -2.37 -34.01
C LEU A 471 -3.03 -2.10 -35.43
N ASP A 472 -3.81 -1.41 -36.25
CA ASP A 472 -3.51 -1.21 -37.67
C ASP A 472 -2.17 -0.47 -37.86
N GLU A 473 -1.88 0.52 -37.01
CA GLU A 473 -0.63 1.26 -37.09
C GLU A 473 0.52 0.56 -36.34
N TYR A 474 0.29 0.07 -35.12
CA TYR A 474 1.39 -0.47 -34.31
C TYR A 474 1.88 -1.83 -34.81
N SER A 475 0.98 -2.68 -35.31
CA SER A 475 1.33 -4.01 -35.83
C SER A 475 2.20 -3.96 -37.09
N SER A 476 2.15 -2.85 -37.83
CA SER A 476 2.97 -2.61 -39.02
C SER A 476 4.41 -2.21 -38.70
N THR A 477 4.73 -1.93 -37.44
CA THR A 477 6.04 -1.42 -37.04
C THR A 477 7.04 -2.53 -36.74
N LYS A 478 8.32 -2.28 -37.08
CA LYS A 478 9.45 -3.17 -36.74
C LYS A 478 9.66 -3.39 -35.23
N TYR A 479 8.97 -2.62 -34.39
CA TYR A 479 9.16 -2.62 -32.94
C TYR A 479 8.38 -3.72 -32.24
N LEU A 480 7.28 -4.21 -32.83
CA LEU A 480 6.45 -5.28 -32.27
C LEU A 480 6.96 -6.67 -32.67
N THR A 481 7.48 -6.81 -33.89
CA THR A 481 7.94 -8.07 -34.49
C THR A 481 8.83 -8.93 -33.58
N PRO A 482 9.84 -8.39 -32.87
CA PRO A 482 10.68 -9.20 -31.99
C PRO A 482 9.90 -9.85 -30.84
N PHE A 483 8.82 -9.22 -30.36
CA PHE A 483 8.01 -9.72 -29.27
C PHE A 483 7.03 -10.78 -29.77
N THR A 484 6.31 -10.50 -30.87
CA THR A 484 5.27 -11.39 -31.39
C THR A 484 5.83 -12.62 -32.10
N GLU A 485 6.93 -12.52 -32.83
CA GLU A 485 7.50 -13.69 -33.52
C GLU A 485 8.26 -14.63 -32.59
N LYS A 486 8.97 -14.06 -31.60
CA LYS A 486 9.86 -14.84 -30.73
C LYS A 486 9.12 -15.39 -29.52
N CYS A 487 8.03 -14.75 -29.12
CA CYS A 487 7.16 -15.17 -28.03
C CYS A 487 5.68 -15.01 -28.42
N PRO A 488 5.19 -15.79 -29.40
CA PRO A 488 3.81 -15.68 -29.91
C PRO A 488 2.75 -15.94 -28.82
N ASP A 489 3.10 -16.75 -27.84
CA ASP A 489 2.24 -17.17 -26.73
C ASP A 489 2.18 -16.15 -25.58
N ALA A 490 2.95 -15.05 -25.67
CA ALA A 490 3.00 -13.99 -24.67
C ALA A 490 2.24 -12.73 -25.13
N LYS A 491 1.62 -12.04 -24.18
CA LYS A 491 1.06 -10.71 -24.42
C LYS A 491 2.18 -9.74 -24.75
N SER A 492 2.01 -9.00 -25.82
CA SER A 492 2.93 -8.01 -26.37
C SER A 492 2.25 -6.65 -26.57
N LEU A 493 0.91 -6.64 -26.59
CA LEU A 493 0.05 -5.48 -26.73
C LEU A 493 -0.95 -5.40 -25.58
N ILE A 494 -1.38 -4.19 -25.24
CA ILE A 494 -2.42 -3.95 -24.22
C ILE A 494 -3.75 -4.60 -24.64
N PHE A 495 -4.03 -4.65 -25.94
CA PHE A 495 -5.23 -5.29 -26.51
C PHE A 495 -5.02 -6.74 -26.93
N ASP A 496 -3.88 -7.37 -26.60
CA ASP A 496 -3.79 -8.82 -26.73
C ASP A 496 -4.92 -9.42 -25.88
N ASN A 497 -5.94 -9.91 -26.57
CA ASN A 497 -7.22 -10.34 -26.02
C ASN A 497 -7.06 -11.61 -25.14
N TRP A 498 -8.18 -12.22 -24.79
CA TRP A 498 -8.21 -13.50 -24.07
C TRP A 498 -7.50 -14.67 -24.78
N SER A 499 -7.04 -14.54 -26.03
CA SER A 499 -6.32 -15.61 -26.76
C SER A 499 -4.90 -15.87 -26.24
N LYS A 500 -4.35 -14.97 -25.42
CA LYS A 500 -3.04 -15.15 -24.75
C LYS A 500 -3.17 -15.19 -23.22
N VAL A 501 -4.39 -15.41 -22.74
CA VAL A 501 -4.71 -15.61 -21.32
C VAL A 501 -5.07 -17.07 -21.14
N TYR A 502 -4.19 -17.79 -20.46
CA TYR A 502 -4.38 -19.20 -20.14
C TYR A 502 -5.28 -19.31 -18.91
N SER A 503 -6.01 -20.42 -18.81
CA SER A 503 -6.88 -20.67 -17.67
C SER A 503 -6.73 -22.08 -17.15
N CYS A 504 -7.08 -22.30 -15.89
CA CYS A 504 -7.16 -23.65 -15.35
C CYS A 504 -8.18 -23.72 -14.21
N LYS A 505 -8.80 -24.89 -13.97
CA LYS A 505 -9.87 -24.98 -12.97
C LYS A 505 -9.31 -24.75 -11.57
N SER A 506 -9.99 -23.92 -10.77
CA SER A 506 -9.52 -23.58 -9.42
C SER A 506 -9.95 -24.60 -8.34
N ASP A 507 -10.84 -25.54 -8.69
CA ASP A 507 -11.28 -26.65 -7.82
C ASP A 507 -11.13 -28.02 -8.54
N PRO A 508 -10.19 -28.89 -8.10
CA PRO A 508 -9.28 -28.73 -6.97
C PRO A 508 -8.24 -27.61 -7.23
N VAL A 509 -7.62 -27.12 -6.15
CA VAL A 509 -6.63 -26.03 -6.23
C VAL A 509 -5.47 -26.39 -7.15
N THR A 510 -5.30 -25.59 -8.20
CA THR A 510 -4.18 -25.75 -9.12
C THR A 510 -2.91 -25.14 -8.54
N HIS A 511 -1.79 -25.85 -8.62
CA HIS A 511 -0.47 -25.35 -8.22
C HIS A 511 0.35 -25.00 -9.45
N TYR A 512 1.37 -24.14 -9.31
CA TYR A 512 2.08 -23.56 -10.45
C TYR A 512 3.59 -23.64 -10.33
N GLU A 513 4.25 -23.83 -11.47
CA GLU A 513 5.69 -23.71 -11.63
C GLU A 513 6.01 -22.44 -12.43
N ILE A 514 6.89 -21.59 -11.91
CA ILE A 514 7.47 -20.45 -12.65
C ILE A 514 8.93 -20.79 -12.96
N THR A 515 9.28 -20.80 -14.24
CA THR A 515 10.66 -21.08 -14.68
C THR A 515 11.27 -19.86 -15.33
N PHE A 516 12.43 -19.43 -14.83
CA PHE A 516 13.30 -18.47 -15.51
C PHE A 516 14.22 -19.20 -16.48
N CYS A 517 14.37 -18.67 -17.70
CA CYS A 517 15.09 -19.30 -18.81
C CYS A 517 14.63 -20.75 -19.11
N PRO A 518 13.33 -20.98 -19.38
CA PRO A 518 12.80 -22.30 -19.70
C PRO A 518 13.50 -22.90 -20.92
N VAL A 519 13.63 -24.23 -20.91
CA VAL A 519 14.15 -24.97 -22.07
C VAL A 519 12.97 -25.23 -22.99
N ASN A 520 13.13 -24.88 -24.26
CA ASN A 520 12.11 -25.04 -25.29
C ASN A 520 12.05 -26.44 -25.86
#